data_AF-A0A2W5YTY3-F1
#
_entry.id   AF-A0A2W5YTY3-F1
#
_cell.length_a   1.000
_cell.length_b   1.000
_cell.length_c   1.000
_cell.angle_alpha   90.00
_cell.angle_beta   90.00
_cell.angle_gamma   90.00
#
_symmetry.space_group_name_H-M   'P 1'
#
loop_
_entity.id
_entity.type
_entity.pdbx_description
1 polymer ?
#
loop_
_entity_poly.entity_id
_entity_poly.type
_entity_poly.pdbx_seq_one_letter_code
_entity_poly.pdbx_strand_id
1 'polypeptide(L)'
;MRRFLLLFLFAACARAEEPLAPQTIVVFNQELPESVALAKFYAEKRGIARDHLVPLDCPVEEEISREQYDATIAEPLRQVFGERGWWKIRDNAEGQHRVEGLTIHFVALIKGVPLKIRGAASYADDKPGAGPLESRNEASVDSELSALGLFSPQISGAFNNRYFQSYKPIHEFADMPILLVTRLDAPDASTVRRMIIDGIEAEKNGLWGRAFVDSAHNSNPGFQVGDEWMTAIVEQLHKAGIPVVHEDTAAIFPDGYPMSDCALYYGWYAGNMAGPFTEPHFKFVPGAIAAHIHSFSASTLRDVNSGWTGPLLVRGAAASVGNVYEPYLELTAHLDILNDRLLHGFTFAESVFMASRVLSWMGVAVGDPLYRPYYLWTQVDSPLPPKTDGSRRKNAKSISPWRSYHEFAVKNNAAGDFRAQARTFASRTHNAPAMEDLALMESREKSFSAAITQLQQARAGYTQPQDIVRCVLEECDALVQSGKPKRAAELARMVLRIVPDSPAAPLLRKIDSDAAPKPAPANPSPR
;
A
#
# COMPACT_ATOMS: atom_id res chain seq x y z
N MET A 1 -24.29 -25.22 50.18
CA MET A 1 -24.36 -24.77 48.78
C MET A 1 -22.96 -24.78 48.18
N ARG A 2 -22.61 -25.82 47.40
CA ARG A 2 -21.34 -25.91 46.66
C ARG A 2 -21.49 -25.10 45.37
N ARG A 3 -20.71 -24.02 45.22
CA ARG A 3 -20.63 -23.25 43.97
C ARG A 3 -19.71 -24.02 43.00
N PHE A 4 -20.29 -24.53 41.91
CA PHE A 4 -19.55 -25.02 40.75
C PHE A 4 -19.01 -23.82 39.97
N LEU A 5 -17.69 -23.72 39.85
CA LEU A 5 -17.02 -22.81 38.95
C LEU A 5 -16.85 -23.55 37.62
N LEU A 6 -17.66 -23.24 36.61
CA LEU A 6 -17.43 -23.73 35.24
C LEU A 6 -16.28 -22.93 34.64
N LEU A 7 -15.13 -23.57 34.45
CA LEU A 7 -14.09 -23.10 33.54
C LEU A 7 -14.56 -23.36 32.10
N PHE A 8 -14.84 -22.31 31.35
CA PHE A 8 -14.90 -22.38 29.89
C PHE A 8 -13.46 -22.40 29.35
N LEU A 9 -12.98 -23.60 28.99
CA LEU A 9 -11.78 -23.77 28.18
C LEU A 9 -12.15 -23.43 26.73
N PHE A 10 -11.80 -22.23 26.27
CA PHE A 10 -11.72 -21.95 24.84
C PHE A 10 -10.52 -22.73 24.27
N ALA A 11 -10.80 -23.87 23.64
CA ALA A 11 -9.83 -24.54 22.80
C ALA A 11 -9.64 -23.71 21.52
N ALA A 12 -8.63 -22.85 21.51
CA ALA A 12 -8.14 -22.25 20.28
C ALA A 12 -7.51 -23.37 19.44
N CYS A 13 -8.28 -23.90 18.50
CA CYS A 13 -7.77 -24.82 17.50
C CYS A 13 -6.85 -24.00 16.58
N ALA A 14 -5.54 -24.05 16.82
CA ALA A 14 -4.54 -23.50 15.92
C ALA A 14 -4.61 -24.31 14.62
N ARG A 15 -5.41 -23.81 13.67
CA ARG A 15 -5.49 -24.38 12.32
C ARG A 15 -4.13 -24.09 11.67
N ALA A 16 -3.39 -25.15 11.35
CA ALA A 16 -2.14 -25.00 10.60
C ALA A 16 -2.46 -24.27 9.28
N GLU A 17 -1.69 -23.21 9.00
CA GLU A 17 -1.84 -22.43 7.78
C GLU A 17 -1.56 -23.32 6.55
N GLU A 18 -2.44 -23.27 5.55
CA GLU A 18 -2.20 -23.99 4.30
C GLU A 18 -1.02 -23.38 3.54
N PRO A 19 -0.12 -24.20 2.98
CA PRO A 19 0.98 -23.70 2.18
C PRO A 19 0.42 -23.06 0.90
N LEU A 20 0.75 -21.78 0.68
CA LEU A 20 0.28 -21.03 -0.49
C LEU A 20 1.13 -21.27 -1.75
N ALA A 21 2.39 -21.69 -1.59
CA ALA A 21 3.31 -21.94 -2.72
C ALA A 21 2.79 -23.00 -3.71
N PRO A 22 2.20 -24.14 -3.28
CA PRO A 22 1.52 -25.09 -4.17
C PRO A 22 0.29 -24.54 -4.89
N GLN A 23 -0.23 -23.37 -4.51
CA GLN A 23 -1.37 -22.72 -5.14
C GLN A 23 -0.94 -21.53 -6.00
N THR A 24 0.37 -21.38 -6.24
CA THR A 24 0.98 -20.21 -6.90
C THR A 24 1.74 -20.61 -8.14
N ILE A 25 1.57 -19.86 -9.23
CA ILE A 25 2.41 -19.97 -10.43
C ILE A 25 3.20 -18.68 -10.67
N VAL A 26 4.32 -18.81 -11.38
CA VAL A 26 5.17 -17.70 -11.79
C VAL A 26 5.21 -17.66 -13.31
N VAL A 27 4.64 -16.61 -13.88
CA VAL A 27 4.55 -16.40 -15.32
C VAL A 27 5.61 -15.39 -15.73
N PHE A 28 6.43 -15.74 -16.72
CA PHE A 28 7.57 -14.91 -17.11
C PHE A 28 7.76 -14.93 -18.63
N ASN A 29 8.21 -13.79 -19.17
CA ASN A 29 8.59 -13.69 -20.58
C ASN A 29 9.95 -14.40 -20.79
N GLN A 30 10.00 -15.44 -21.63
CA GLN A 30 11.23 -16.20 -21.84
C GLN A 30 12.20 -15.56 -22.84
N GLU A 31 11.73 -14.61 -23.65
CA GLU A 31 12.54 -13.81 -24.57
C GLU A 31 13.50 -12.86 -23.84
N LEU A 32 13.25 -12.62 -22.54
CA LEU A 32 14.05 -11.73 -21.69
C LEU A 32 14.85 -12.54 -20.66
N PRO A 33 16.18 -12.65 -20.78
CA PRO A 33 17.01 -13.39 -19.80
C PRO A 33 16.85 -12.90 -18.36
N GLU A 34 16.62 -11.59 -18.18
CA GLU A 34 16.38 -10.98 -16.88
C GLU A 34 15.07 -11.47 -16.24
N SER A 35 14.00 -11.57 -17.02
CA SER A 35 12.69 -12.13 -16.62
C SER A 35 12.83 -13.58 -16.15
N VAL A 36 13.56 -14.41 -16.91
CA VAL A 36 13.88 -15.80 -16.55
C VAL A 36 14.64 -15.88 -15.22
N ALA A 37 15.63 -15.01 -15.03
CA ALA A 37 16.44 -14.99 -13.81
C ALA A 37 15.64 -14.54 -12.58
N LEU A 38 14.73 -13.59 -12.73
CA LEU A 38 13.83 -13.13 -11.68
C LEU A 38 12.79 -14.19 -11.31
N ALA A 39 12.21 -14.87 -12.30
CA ALA A 39 11.23 -15.95 -12.07
C ALA A 39 11.82 -17.07 -11.21
N LYS A 40 13.02 -17.54 -11.58
CA LYS A 40 13.75 -18.56 -10.83
C LYS A 40 14.09 -18.08 -9.41
N PHE A 41 14.53 -16.83 -9.28
CA PHE A 41 14.87 -16.25 -7.98
C PHE A 41 13.64 -16.17 -7.07
N TYR A 42 12.51 -15.68 -7.57
CA TYR A 42 11.27 -15.60 -6.79
C TYR A 42 10.79 -16.98 -6.37
N ALA A 43 10.76 -17.94 -7.29
CA ALA A 43 10.35 -19.31 -6.99
C ALA A 43 11.25 -19.97 -5.94
N GLU A 44 12.57 -19.77 -6.01
CA GLU A 44 13.51 -20.25 -4.99
C GLU A 44 13.20 -19.65 -3.62
N LYS A 45 12.96 -18.33 -3.54
CA LYS A 45 12.70 -17.64 -2.27
C LYS A 45 11.38 -18.03 -1.62
N ARG A 46 10.34 -18.32 -2.42
CA ARG A 46 9.02 -18.74 -1.93
C ARG A 46 8.81 -20.25 -1.87
N GLY A 47 9.80 -21.05 -2.30
CA GLY A 47 9.64 -22.50 -2.36
C GLY A 47 8.58 -22.96 -3.38
N ILE A 48 8.37 -22.18 -4.45
CA ILE A 48 7.44 -22.52 -5.53
C ILE A 48 8.11 -23.57 -6.43
N ALA A 49 7.37 -24.61 -6.77
CA ALA A 49 7.89 -25.75 -7.50
C ALA A 49 8.29 -25.39 -8.94
N ARG A 50 9.23 -26.14 -9.53
CA ARG A 50 9.75 -25.84 -10.88
C ARG A 50 8.69 -25.99 -11.97
N ASP A 51 7.77 -26.92 -11.79
CA ASP A 51 6.60 -27.14 -12.64
C ASP A 51 5.49 -26.10 -12.42
N HIS A 52 5.71 -25.11 -11.55
CA HIS A 52 4.85 -23.92 -11.41
C HIS A 52 5.45 -22.68 -12.08
N LEU A 53 6.65 -22.81 -12.67
CA LEU A 53 7.21 -21.81 -13.57
C LEU A 53 6.58 -21.99 -14.96
N VAL A 54 6.00 -20.91 -15.49
CA VAL A 54 5.32 -20.90 -16.79
C VAL A 54 5.98 -19.87 -17.71
N PRO A 55 6.80 -20.33 -18.68
CA PRO A 55 7.36 -19.44 -19.69
C PRO A 55 6.30 -19.02 -20.71
N LEU A 56 6.37 -17.79 -21.20
CA LEU A 56 5.59 -17.29 -22.33
C LEU A 56 6.49 -16.59 -23.35
N ASP A 57 6.17 -16.78 -24.62
CA ASP A 57 6.75 -16.06 -25.78
C ASP A 57 5.89 -14.83 -26.10
N CYS A 58 6.05 -13.75 -25.33
CA CYS A 58 5.24 -12.55 -25.46
C CYS A 58 6.08 -11.31 -25.78
N PRO A 59 5.47 -10.24 -26.34
CA PRO A 59 6.18 -8.99 -26.64
C PRO A 59 6.87 -8.40 -25.40
N VAL A 60 7.92 -7.60 -25.62
CA VAL A 60 8.71 -6.98 -24.55
C VAL A 60 8.20 -5.57 -24.20
N GLU A 61 7.34 -5.01 -25.04
CA GLU A 61 6.67 -3.74 -24.87
C GLU A 61 5.60 -3.79 -23.78
N GLU A 62 5.38 -2.67 -23.08
CA GLU A 62 4.35 -2.60 -22.04
C GLU A 62 2.92 -2.64 -22.59
N GLU A 63 2.68 -2.11 -23.80
CA GLU A 63 1.36 -2.02 -24.40
C GLU A 63 1.27 -2.89 -25.66
N ILE A 64 0.36 -3.86 -25.65
CA ILE A 64 0.17 -4.82 -26.75
C ILE A 64 -1.24 -4.73 -27.33
N SER A 65 -1.45 -5.29 -28.53
CA SER A 65 -2.80 -5.44 -29.09
C SER A 65 -3.56 -6.59 -28.41
N ARG A 66 -4.89 -6.60 -28.57
CA ARG A 66 -5.74 -7.68 -28.08
C ARG A 66 -5.36 -9.03 -28.71
N GLU A 67 -5.07 -9.04 -30.01
CA GLU A 67 -4.64 -10.24 -30.74
C GLU A 67 -3.31 -10.78 -30.22
N GLN A 68 -2.36 -9.89 -29.88
CA GLN A 68 -1.11 -10.30 -29.27
C GLN A 68 -1.35 -10.89 -27.87
N TYR A 69 -2.20 -10.26 -27.06
CA TYR A 69 -2.56 -10.79 -25.74
C TYR A 69 -3.16 -12.20 -25.84
N ASP A 70 -4.13 -12.39 -26.73
CA ASP A 70 -4.79 -13.69 -26.89
C ASP A 70 -3.81 -14.77 -27.35
N ALA A 71 -3.06 -14.48 -28.41
CA ALA A 71 -2.17 -15.46 -29.05
C ALA A 71 -0.93 -15.80 -28.20
N THR A 72 -0.40 -14.85 -27.43
CA THR A 72 0.90 -15.02 -26.75
C THR A 72 0.81 -15.15 -25.23
N ILE A 73 -0.34 -14.84 -24.64
CA ILE A 73 -0.52 -14.86 -23.18
C ILE A 73 -1.76 -15.66 -22.80
N ALA A 74 -2.96 -15.23 -23.19
CA ALA A 74 -4.21 -15.80 -22.68
C ALA A 74 -4.41 -17.26 -23.11
N GLU A 75 -4.31 -17.56 -24.41
CA GLU A 75 -4.49 -18.93 -24.92
C GLU A 75 -3.38 -19.89 -24.47
N PRO A 76 -2.08 -19.52 -24.54
CA PRO A 76 -1.02 -20.36 -23.98
C PRO A 76 -1.23 -20.67 -22.50
N LEU A 77 -1.66 -19.69 -21.70
CA LEU A 77 -1.96 -19.94 -20.29
C LEU A 77 -3.17 -20.89 -20.13
N ARG A 78 -4.26 -20.69 -20.86
CA ARG A 78 -5.42 -21.62 -20.82
C ARG A 78 -5.00 -23.06 -21.13
N GLN A 79 -4.15 -23.25 -22.15
CA GLN A 79 -3.58 -24.55 -22.51
C GLN A 79 -2.78 -25.15 -21.35
N VAL A 80 -1.84 -24.38 -20.78
CA VAL A 80 -1.03 -24.84 -19.63
C VAL A 80 -1.90 -25.23 -18.43
N PHE A 81 -2.92 -24.44 -18.09
CA PHE A 81 -3.85 -24.75 -17.00
C PHE A 81 -4.63 -26.05 -17.25
N GLY A 82 -5.04 -26.30 -18.49
CA GLY A 82 -5.69 -27.55 -18.90
C GLY A 82 -4.75 -28.76 -18.84
N GLU A 83 -3.58 -28.65 -19.48
CA GLU A 83 -2.59 -29.73 -19.56
C GLU A 83 -2.04 -30.16 -18.20
N ARG A 84 -1.85 -29.21 -17.29
CA ARG A 84 -1.36 -29.47 -15.92
C ARG A 84 -2.48 -29.88 -14.95
N GLY A 85 -3.73 -29.90 -15.41
CA GLY A 85 -4.89 -30.23 -14.58
C GLY A 85 -5.16 -29.22 -13.46
N TRP A 86 -4.66 -27.99 -13.61
CA TRP A 86 -4.86 -26.92 -12.62
C TRP A 86 -6.29 -26.38 -12.64
N TRP A 87 -6.95 -26.48 -13.79
CA TRP A 87 -8.39 -26.31 -13.92
C TRP A 87 -9.11 -27.64 -14.08
N LYS A 88 -10.25 -27.74 -13.40
CA LYS A 88 -11.29 -28.71 -13.72
C LYS A 88 -12.33 -28.02 -14.59
N ILE A 89 -12.28 -28.29 -15.89
CA ILE A 89 -13.20 -27.71 -16.87
C ILE A 89 -14.37 -28.67 -17.07
N ARG A 90 -15.59 -28.13 -17.11
CA ARG A 90 -16.75 -28.80 -17.70
C ARG A 90 -17.30 -27.97 -18.84
N ASP A 91 -17.79 -28.67 -19.84
CA ASP A 91 -18.59 -28.07 -20.90
C ASP A 91 -20.03 -27.94 -20.42
N ASN A 92 -20.61 -26.76 -20.56
CA ASN A 92 -22.04 -26.60 -20.36
C ASN A 92 -22.83 -27.16 -21.57
N ALA A 93 -24.16 -27.20 -21.47
CA ALA A 93 -25.03 -27.74 -22.53
C ALA A 93 -24.93 -26.98 -23.87
N GLU A 94 -24.32 -25.80 -23.88
CA GLU A 94 -24.10 -24.92 -25.03
C GLU A 94 -22.67 -25.02 -25.58
N GLY A 95 -21.83 -25.91 -25.03
CA GLY A 95 -20.45 -26.14 -25.45
C GLY A 95 -19.45 -25.10 -24.93
N GLN A 96 -19.82 -24.26 -23.97
CA GLN A 96 -18.91 -23.30 -23.36
C GLN A 96 -18.16 -23.93 -22.18
N HIS A 97 -16.86 -23.67 -22.12
CA HIS A 97 -16.00 -24.11 -21.04
C HIS A 97 -16.28 -23.33 -19.76
N ARG A 98 -16.43 -24.04 -18.65
CA ARG A 98 -16.54 -23.45 -17.32
C ARG A 98 -15.54 -24.09 -16.38
N VAL A 99 -14.77 -23.27 -15.67
CA VAL A 99 -13.92 -23.74 -14.57
C VAL A 99 -14.79 -24.00 -13.33
N GLU A 100 -14.82 -25.24 -12.87
CA GLU A 100 -15.52 -25.70 -11.66
C GLU A 100 -14.58 -26.00 -10.49
N GLY A 101 -13.27 -25.94 -10.72
CA GLY A 101 -12.29 -26.12 -9.66
C GLY A 101 -10.93 -25.61 -10.09
N LEU A 102 -10.25 -24.93 -9.15
CA LEU A 102 -8.90 -24.41 -9.33
C LEU A 102 -8.02 -24.94 -8.21
N THR A 103 -6.81 -25.34 -8.58
CA THR A 103 -5.74 -25.64 -7.61
C THR A 103 -4.75 -24.48 -7.48
N ILE A 104 -4.71 -23.61 -8.50
CA ILE A 104 -3.91 -22.41 -8.54
C ILE A 104 -4.83 -21.20 -8.33
N HIS A 105 -4.51 -20.40 -7.32
CA HIS A 105 -5.22 -19.16 -7.01
C HIS A 105 -4.35 -17.92 -7.23
N PHE A 106 -3.03 -18.04 -7.09
CA PHE A 106 -2.10 -16.92 -7.14
C PHE A 106 -1.25 -16.97 -8.41
N VAL A 107 -1.11 -15.82 -9.06
CA VAL A 107 -0.26 -15.66 -10.24
C VAL A 107 0.71 -14.50 -9.99
N ALA A 108 2.00 -14.79 -10.07
CA ALA A 108 3.05 -13.78 -10.08
C ALA A 108 3.55 -13.56 -11.52
N LEU A 109 3.16 -12.45 -12.14
CA LEU A 109 3.77 -12.01 -13.39
C LEU A 109 5.15 -11.42 -13.10
N ILE A 110 6.16 -11.77 -13.90
CA ILE A 110 7.52 -11.26 -13.72
C ILE A 110 7.78 -10.13 -14.73
N LYS A 111 8.57 -9.13 -14.32
CA LYS A 111 9.13 -8.08 -15.18
C LYS A 111 9.47 -8.62 -16.57
N GLY A 112 8.88 -8.02 -17.59
CA GLY A 112 9.02 -8.42 -18.99
C GLY A 112 7.74 -8.99 -19.59
N VAL A 113 6.76 -9.39 -18.78
CA VAL A 113 5.38 -9.62 -19.25
C VAL A 113 4.71 -8.27 -19.53
N PRO A 114 4.01 -8.09 -20.66
CA PRO A 114 3.30 -6.85 -20.99
C PRO A 114 2.40 -6.31 -19.87
N LEU A 115 2.26 -4.99 -19.81
CA LEU A 115 1.53 -4.28 -18.77
C LEU A 115 0.05 -4.13 -19.10
N LYS A 116 -0.27 -3.76 -20.34
CA LYS A 116 -1.60 -3.32 -20.71
C LYS A 116 -1.95 -3.65 -22.17
N ILE A 117 -3.24 -3.70 -22.43
CA ILE A 117 -3.83 -4.03 -23.71
C ILE A 117 -4.50 -2.76 -24.24
N ARG A 118 -4.07 -2.32 -25.44
CA ARG A 118 -4.69 -1.18 -26.12
C ARG A 118 -6.11 -1.55 -26.58
N GLY A 119 -7.01 -0.58 -26.59
CA GLY A 119 -8.36 -0.79 -27.06
C GLY A 119 -8.42 -1.25 -28.53
N ALA A 120 -9.34 -2.15 -28.83
CA ALA A 120 -9.56 -2.70 -30.17
C ALA A 120 -10.79 -2.07 -30.82
N ALA A 121 -10.69 -1.71 -32.11
CA ALA A 121 -11.82 -1.11 -32.84
C ALA A 121 -12.97 -2.12 -33.08
N SER A 122 -12.64 -3.40 -33.18
CA SER A 122 -13.58 -4.51 -33.34
C SER A 122 -12.96 -5.78 -32.78
N TYR A 123 -13.77 -6.61 -32.13
CA TYR A 123 -13.38 -7.93 -31.65
C TYR A 123 -14.55 -8.90 -31.86
N ALA A 124 -14.26 -10.14 -32.25
CA ALA A 124 -15.30 -11.12 -32.52
C ALA A 124 -16.10 -11.42 -31.25
N ASP A 125 -17.42 -11.48 -31.36
CA ASP A 125 -18.36 -11.78 -30.28
C ASP A 125 -18.41 -10.80 -29.09
N ASP A 126 -17.61 -9.73 -29.12
CA ASP A 126 -17.71 -8.61 -28.19
C ASP A 126 -19.00 -7.82 -28.44
N LYS A 127 -19.67 -7.41 -27.35
CA LYS A 127 -20.91 -6.64 -27.40
C LYS A 127 -20.73 -5.38 -26.57
N PRO A 128 -20.10 -4.32 -27.13
CA PRO A 128 -19.92 -3.07 -26.41
C PRO A 128 -21.26 -2.49 -25.95
N GLY A 129 -21.36 -2.16 -24.67
CA GLY A 129 -22.51 -1.46 -24.13
C GLY A 129 -22.46 0.04 -24.41
N ALA A 130 -23.48 0.75 -23.95
CA ALA A 130 -23.55 2.20 -24.08
C ALA A 130 -22.84 2.92 -22.92
N GLY A 131 -22.38 4.14 -23.17
CA GLY A 131 -21.81 5.01 -22.14
C GLY A 131 -20.30 4.83 -21.94
N PRO A 132 -19.71 5.57 -20.99
CA PRO A 132 -18.27 5.78 -20.92
C PRO A 132 -17.50 4.65 -20.22
N LEU A 133 -18.22 3.67 -19.66
CA LEU A 133 -17.68 2.45 -19.03
C LEU A 133 -17.84 1.23 -19.96
N GLU A 134 -19.08 0.88 -20.29
CA GLU A 134 -19.43 -0.35 -21.02
C GLU A 134 -18.94 -0.40 -22.48
N SER A 135 -18.44 0.72 -23.01
CA SER A 135 -17.88 0.82 -24.37
C SER A 135 -16.34 0.78 -24.42
N ARG A 136 -15.67 0.69 -23.27
CA ARG A 136 -14.21 0.64 -23.15
C ARG A 136 -13.73 -0.80 -23.18
N ASN A 137 -12.65 -1.09 -23.87
CA ASN A 137 -12.09 -2.45 -23.99
C ASN A 137 -10.55 -2.51 -23.91
N GLU A 138 -9.91 -1.37 -23.63
CA GLU A 138 -8.58 -1.31 -23.07
C GLU A 138 -8.58 -1.84 -21.62
N ALA A 139 -7.50 -2.48 -21.20
CA ALA A 139 -7.39 -3.07 -19.87
C ALA A 139 -5.94 -3.29 -19.46
N SER A 140 -5.69 -3.57 -18.17
CA SER A 140 -4.41 -4.15 -17.75
C SER A 140 -4.36 -5.64 -18.10
N VAL A 141 -3.17 -6.14 -18.43
CA VAL A 141 -2.96 -7.58 -18.64
C VAL A 141 -3.29 -8.36 -17.36
N ASP A 142 -2.97 -7.81 -16.20
CA ASP A 142 -3.21 -8.43 -14.89
C ASP A 142 -4.71 -8.66 -14.64
N SER A 143 -5.53 -7.64 -14.89
CA SER A 143 -6.96 -7.69 -14.62
C SER A 143 -7.70 -8.60 -15.60
N GLU A 144 -7.23 -8.67 -16.84
CA GLU A 144 -7.71 -9.60 -17.86
C GLU A 144 -7.35 -11.05 -17.53
N LEU A 145 -6.11 -11.29 -17.10
CA LEU A 145 -5.69 -12.62 -16.63
C LEU A 145 -6.45 -13.05 -15.37
N SER A 146 -6.85 -12.10 -14.53
CA SER A 146 -7.68 -12.39 -13.36
C SER A 146 -9.04 -12.95 -13.72
N ALA A 147 -9.57 -12.58 -14.90
CA ALA A 147 -10.82 -13.05 -15.46
C ALA A 147 -10.65 -14.24 -16.43
N LEU A 148 -9.43 -14.77 -16.61
CA LEU A 148 -9.11 -15.76 -17.65
C LEU A 148 -10.00 -17.02 -17.58
N GLY A 149 -10.33 -17.47 -16.36
CA GLY A 149 -11.15 -18.64 -16.09
C GLY A 149 -12.66 -18.45 -16.37
N LEU A 150 -13.09 -17.25 -16.74
CA LEU A 150 -14.48 -16.97 -17.12
C LEU A 150 -14.81 -17.41 -18.55
N PHE A 151 -13.81 -17.62 -19.41
CA PHE A 151 -13.98 -17.97 -20.84
C PHE A 151 -14.96 -17.04 -21.59
N SER A 152 -15.05 -15.78 -21.17
CA SER A 152 -15.93 -14.80 -21.77
C SER A 152 -15.31 -14.25 -23.07
N PRO A 153 -16.06 -14.17 -24.18
CA PRO A 153 -15.63 -13.46 -25.38
C PRO A 153 -15.84 -11.93 -25.28
N GLN A 154 -16.58 -11.47 -24.27
CA GLN A 154 -16.77 -10.05 -24.00
C GLN A 154 -15.46 -9.43 -23.51
N ILE A 155 -14.99 -8.39 -24.20
CA ILE A 155 -13.82 -7.60 -23.81
C ILE A 155 -14.17 -6.15 -23.44
N SER A 156 -15.36 -5.68 -23.82
CA SER A 156 -15.85 -4.35 -23.46
C SER A 156 -16.53 -4.34 -22.09
N GLY A 157 -16.26 -3.30 -21.29
CA GLY A 157 -16.78 -3.13 -19.93
C GLY A 157 -15.97 -3.92 -18.89
N ALA A 158 -16.37 -3.77 -17.63
CA ALA A 158 -15.69 -4.40 -16.50
C ALA A 158 -16.49 -5.60 -15.97
N PHE A 159 -15.83 -6.65 -15.50
CA PHE A 159 -16.50 -7.76 -14.82
C PHE A 159 -16.61 -7.51 -13.32
N ASN A 160 -17.78 -7.73 -12.74
CA ASN A 160 -17.93 -7.65 -11.28
C ASN A 160 -17.06 -8.69 -10.58
N ASN A 161 -16.22 -8.24 -9.65
CA ASN A 161 -15.41 -9.11 -8.82
C ASN A 161 -16.23 -9.66 -7.65
N ARG A 162 -16.54 -10.96 -7.67
CA ARG A 162 -17.28 -11.64 -6.59
C ARG A 162 -16.49 -11.75 -5.27
N TYR A 163 -15.19 -11.45 -5.29
CA TYR A 163 -14.33 -11.45 -4.11
C TYR A 163 -14.27 -10.09 -3.41
N PHE A 164 -14.77 -9.03 -4.05
CA PHE A 164 -14.83 -7.69 -3.47
C PHE A 164 -15.55 -7.70 -2.12
N GLN A 165 -15.00 -6.98 -1.14
CA GLN A 165 -15.45 -6.91 0.26
C GLN A 165 -15.46 -8.22 1.05
N SER A 166 -14.98 -9.34 0.48
CA SER A 166 -14.83 -10.60 1.20
C SER A 166 -13.95 -10.44 2.44
N TYR A 167 -14.11 -11.38 3.38
CA TYR A 167 -13.25 -11.56 4.54
C TYR A 167 -12.82 -13.04 4.68
N LYS A 168 -12.85 -13.75 3.55
CA LYS A 168 -12.58 -15.19 3.49
C LYS A 168 -11.35 -15.41 2.60
N PRO A 169 -10.36 -16.23 3.02
CA PRO A 169 -9.25 -16.60 2.16
C PRO A 169 -9.74 -17.22 0.85
N ILE A 170 -9.01 -17.01 -0.25
CA ILE A 170 -9.46 -17.42 -1.59
C ILE A 170 -9.61 -18.95 -1.70
N HIS A 171 -8.75 -19.71 -1.04
CA HIS A 171 -8.78 -21.18 -1.06
C HIS A 171 -10.05 -21.77 -0.43
N GLU A 172 -10.79 -21.00 0.37
CA GLU A 172 -12.03 -21.49 0.95
C GLU A 172 -13.22 -21.38 -0.02
N PHE A 173 -13.05 -20.81 -1.22
CA PHE A 173 -14.07 -20.79 -2.26
C PHE A 173 -13.92 -21.97 -3.20
N ALA A 174 -14.96 -22.81 -3.29
CA ALA A 174 -14.96 -23.96 -4.19
C ALA A 174 -15.13 -23.56 -5.67
N ASP A 175 -15.99 -22.57 -5.96
CA ASP A 175 -16.43 -22.21 -7.31
C ASP A 175 -16.13 -20.74 -7.66
N MET A 176 -14.88 -20.32 -7.47
CA MET A 176 -14.45 -18.95 -7.79
C MET A 176 -13.42 -18.97 -8.93
N PRO A 177 -13.83 -18.83 -10.20
CA PRO A 177 -12.97 -18.93 -11.38
C PRO A 177 -12.15 -17.66 -11.65
N ILE A 178 -11.60 -17.05 -10.59
CA ILE A 178 -10.73 -15.88 -10.70
C ILE A 178 -9.31 -16.28 -10.30
N LEU A 179 -8.33 -15.61 -10.91
CA LEU A 179 -6.93 -15.70 -10.52
C LEU A 179 -6.56 -14.41 -9.78
N LEU A 180 -5.89 -14.51 -8.64
CA LEU A 180 -5.33 -13.38 -7.93
C LEU A 180 -3.98 -13.03 -8.56
N VAL A 181 -4.02 -12.19 -9.59
CA VAL A 181 -2.86 -11.79 -10.39
C VAL A 181 -2.19 -10.56 -9.79
N THR A 182 -0.89 -10.68 -9.55
CA THR A 182 -0.01 -9.57 -9.18
C THR A 182 1.24 -9.62 -10.05
N ARG A 183 2.00 -8.52 -10.10
CA ARG A 183 3.28 -8.47 -10.82
C ARG A 183 4.45 -8.08 -9.94
N LEU A 184 5.56 -8.80 -10.10
CA LEU A 184 6.88 -8.44 -9.60
C LEU A 184 7.60 -7.68 -10.71
N ASP A 185 7.30 -6.40 -10.82
CA ASP A 185 7.79 -5.52 -11.87
C ASP A 185 8.15 -4.13 -11.33
N ALA A 186 9.16 -3.50 -11.93
CA ALA A 186 9.68 -2.18 -11.61
C ALA A 186 10.56 -1.69 -12.78
N PRO A 187 10.99 -0.41 -12.79
CA PRO A 187 11.87 0.12 -13.84
C PRO A 187 13.11 -0.75 -14.07
N ASP A 188 13.73 -1.25 -13.00
CA ASP A 188 14.90 -2.12 -13.05
C ASP A 188 14.73 -3.42 -12.22
N ALA A 189 15.48 -4.48 -12.57
CA ALA A 189 15.38 -5.76 -11.85
C ALA A 189 15.98 -5.76 -10.45
N SER A 190 16.88 -4.83 -10.12
CA SER A 190 17.41 -4.75 -8.76
C SER A 190 16.31 -4.30 -7.78
N THR A 191 15.44 -3.40 -8.23
CA THR A 191 14.22 -3.01 -7.52
C THR A 191 13.28 -4.20 -7.35
N VAL A 192 13.06 -5.03 -8.38
CA VAL A 192 12.23 -6.25 -8.26
C VAL A 192 12.82 -7.25 -7.26
N ARG A 193 14.13 -7.51 -7.31
CA ARG A 193 14.81 -8.39 -6.34
C ARG A 193 14.66 -7.88 -4.92
N ARG A 194 14.83 -6.57 -4.73
CA ARG A 194 14.65 -5.89 -3.45
C ARG A 194 13.21 -6.05 -2.94
N MET A 195 12.19 -5.79 -3.75
CA MET A 195 10.78 -5.95 -3.36
C MET A 195 10.49 -7.35 -2.79
N ILE A 196 11.02 -8.41 -3.44
CA ILE A 196 10.88 -9.80 -2.98
C ILE A 196 11.58 -10.01 -1.63
N ILE A 197 12.83 -9.55 -1.50
CA ILE A 197 13.62 -9.72 -0.27
C ILE A 197 12.96 -8.98 0.88
N ASP A 198 12.62 -7.72 0.67
CA ASP A 198 12.04 -6.81 1.64
C ASP A 198 10.69 -7.33 2.14
N GLY A 199 9.83 -7.86 1.24
CA GLY A 199 8.56 -8.48 1.61
C GLY A 199 8.74 -9.70 2.51
N ILE A 200 9.65 -10.62 2.13
CA ILE A 200 9.95 -11.83 2.92
C ILE A 200 10.60 -11.47 4.27
N GLU A 201 11.41 -10.41 4.32
CA GLU A 201 12.02 -9.94 5.56
C GLU A 201 10.97 -9.34 6.51
N ALA A 202 10.06 -8.51 5.98
CA ALA A 202 8.98 -7.92 6.74
C ALA A 202 8.00 -8.98 7.28
N GLU A 203 7.73 -10.07 6.57
CA GLU A 203 6.95 -11.19 7.10
C GLU A 203 7.60 -11.88 8.29
N LYS A 204 8.93 -11.91 8.36
CA LYS A 204 9.67 -12.56 9.46
C LYS A 204 9.79 -11.68 10.69
N ASN A 205 9.81 -10.36 10.50
CA ASN A 205 10.11 -9.40 11.55
C ASN A 205 8.91 -8.52 11.94
N GLY A 206 7.87 -8.50 11.12
CA GLY A 206 6.76 -7.55 11.11
C GLY A 206 7.12 -6.27 10.32
N LEU A 207 6.15 -5.72 9.60
CA LEU A 207 6.27 -4.38 9.03
C LEU A 207 6.05 -3.34 10.14
N TRP A 208 7.09 -2.60 10.52
CA TRP A 208 7.02 -1.60 11.59
C TRP A 208 7.42 -0.22 11.08
N GLY A 209 6.62 0.79 11.44
CA GLY A 209 6.91 2.18 11.10
C GLY A 209 5.68 3.07 11.27
N ARG A 210 5.70 4.20 10.58
CA ARG A 210 4.65 5.21 10.53
C ARG A 210 3.87 5.11 9.22
N ALA A 211 2.62 5.54 9.27
CA ALA A 211 1.82 5.79 8.08
C ALA A 211 1.78 7.29 7.75
N PHE A 212 1.78 7.59 6.45
CA PHE A 212 1.59 8.92 5.91
C PHE A 212 0.36 8.90 5.00
N VAL A 213 -0.60 9.79 5.25
CA VAL A 213 -1.85 9.87 4.50
C VAL A 213 -2.03 11.28 3.95
N ASP A 214 -2.25 11.42 2.64
CA ASP A 214 -2.69 12.68 2.02
C ASP A 214 -4.17 12.57 1.65
N SER A 215 -4.99 13.51 2.12
CA SER A 215 -6.34 13.75 1.59
C SER A 215 -6.29 14.78 0.45
N ALA A 216 -7.36 14.92 -0.33
CA ALA A 216 -7.43 15.91 -1.43
C ALA A 216 -8.46 17.01 -1.17
N HIS A 217 -9.44 16.78 -0.29
CA HIS A 217 -10.53 17.72 -0.01
C HIS A 217 -11.15 18.29 -1.29
N ASN A 218 -11.35 17.42 -2.28
CA ASN A 218 -11.86 17.85 -3.57
C ASN A 218 -13.36 18.10 -3.46
N SER A 219 -13.79 19.33 -3.76
CA SER A 219 -15.21 19.71 -3.67
C SER A 219 -16.12 19.05 -4.71
N ASN A 220 -15.58 18.30 -5.67
CA ASN A 220 -16.37 17.56 -6.65
C ASN A 220 -17.10 16.38 -5.97
N PRO A 221 -18.45 16.30 -6.03
CA PRO A 221 -19.21 15.27 -5.30
C PRO A 221 -18.78 13.82 -5.58
N GLY A 222 -18.33 13.52 -6.81
CA GLY A 222 -17.87 12.19 -7.19
C GLY A 222 -16.51 11.78 -6.60
N PHE A 223 -15.80 12.69 -5.94
CA PHE A 223 -14.46 12.46 -5.37
C PHE A 223 -14.47 12.36 -3.84
N GLN A 224 -15.59 12.67 -3.19
CA GLN A 224 -15.74 12.59 -1.74
C GLN A 224 -15.41 11.19 -1.20
N VAL A 225 -15.78 10.14 -1.95
CA VAL A 225 -15.51 8.75 -1.56
C VAL A 225 -14.02 8.46 -1.39
N GLY A 226 -13.13 9.16 -2.10
CA GLY A 226 -11.69 9.02 -1.93
C GLY A 226 -11.21 9.57 -0.59
N ASP A 227 -11.71 10.74 -0.17
CA ASP A 227 -11.41 11.34 1.15
C ASP A 227 -12.05 10.51 2.29
N GLU A 228 -13.21 9.87 2.05
CA GLU A 228 -13.82 8.91 2.98
C GLU A 228 -12.91 7.69 3.21
N TRP A 229 -12.28 7.16 2.15
CA TRP A 229 -11.29 6.08 2.29
C TRP A 229 -10.07 6.53 3.10
N MET A 230 -9.51 7.71 2.83
CA MET A 230 -8.37 8.24 3.59
C MET A 230 -8.70 8.38 5.08
N THR A 231 -9.89 8.88 5.39
CA THR A 231 -10.38 9.00 6.78
C THR A 231 -10.51 7.63 7.45
N ALA A 232 -11.10 6.65 6.77
CA ALA A 232 -11.24 5.29 7.29
C ALA A 232 -9.88 4.62 7.56
N ILE A 233 -8.90 4.82 6.68
CA ILE A 233 -7.53 4.31 6.86
C ILE A 233 -6.92 4.86 8.16
N VAL A 234 -7.00 6.18 8.39
CA VAL A 234 -6.47 6.82 9.60
C VAL A 234 -7.08 6.20 10.86
N GLU A 235 -8.39 5.96 10.88
CA GLU A 235 -9.06 5.31 12.01
C GLU A 235 -8.60 3.86 12.21
N GLN A 236 -8.49 3.07 11.14
CA GLN A 236 -8.02 1.68 11.18
C GLN A 236 -6.60 1.61 11.76
N LEU A 237 -5.71 2.50 11.31
CA LEU A 237 -4.31 2.55 11.74
C LEU A 237 -4.18 2.93 13.21
N HIS A 238 -4.94 3.93 13.69
CA HIS A 238 -4.97 4.27 15.11
C HIS A 238 -5.49 3.10 15.98
N LYS A 239 -6.52 2.38 15.53
CA LYS A 239 -7.02 1.18 16.24
C LYS A 239 -5.96 0.07 16.31
N ALA A 240 -5.12 -0.03 15.29
CA ALA A 240 -3.98 -0.95 15.22
C ALA A 240 -2.72 -0.43 15.92
N GLY A 241 -2.70 0.81 16.45
CA GLY A 241 -1.51 1.40 17.08
C GLY A 241 -0.36 1.65 16.11
N ILE A 242 -0.68 1.96 14.84
CA ILE A 242 0.27 2.50 13.87
C ILE A 242 0.17 4.03 13.95
N PRO A 243 1.26 4.73 14.28
CA PRO A 243 1.23 6.19 14.27
C PRO A 243 0.97 6.74 12.87
N VAL A 244 0.21 7.83 12.78
CA VAL A 244 -0.22 8.42 11.51
C VAL A 244 0.13 9.90 11.45
N VAL A 245 0.80 10.29 10.37
CA VAL A 245 0.86 11.69 9.94
C VAL A 245 -0.13 11.83 8.79
N HIS A 246 -1.16 12.65 8.97
CA HIS A 246 -2.19 12.84 7.95
C HIS A 246 -2.25 14.32 7.56
N GLU A 247 -1.99 14.60 6.28
CA GLU A 247 -2.23 15.89 5.64
C GLU A 247 -3.70 15.93 5.23
N ASP A 248 -4.50 16.57 6.08
CA ASP A 248 -5.97 16.60 6.00
C ASP A 248 -6.45 17.93 5.43
N THR A 249 -5.82 18.33 4.33
CA THR A 249 -6.18 19.52 3.54
C THR A 249 -6.12 19.17 2.06
N ALA A 250 -6.34 20.16 1.18
CA ALA A 250 -6.19 19.96 -0.26
C ALA A 250 -4.72 19.93 -0.73
N ALA A 251 -3.76 20.07 0.19
CA ALA A 251 -2.34 19.95 -0.11
C ALA A 251 -1.89 18.48 -0.04
N ILE A 252 -0.80 18.18 -0.73
CA ILE A 252 -0.02 16.96 -0.48
C ILE A 252 1.17 17.30 0.41
N PHE A 253 1.81 16.30 1.03
CA PHE A 253 3.08 16.49 1.72
C PHE A 253 4.06 17.29 0.85
N PRO A 254 4.62 18.41 1.36
CA PRO A 254 5.46 19.28 0.54
C PRO A 254 6.86 18.68 0.33
N ASP A 255 7.55 19.17 -0.70
CA ASP A 255 8.95 18.81 -0.94
C ASP A 255 9.81 19.06 0.30
N GLY A 256 10.74 18.14 0.56
CA GLY A 256 11.60 18.19 1.73
C GLY A 256 10.93 17.88 3.06
N TYR A 257 9.62 17.55 3.11
CA TYR A 257 8.97 17.15 4.36
C TYR A 257 9.62 15.86 4.94
N PRO A 258 10.03 15.83 6.24
CA PRO A 258 10.74 14.68 6.79
C PRO A 258 9.84 13.46 7.00
N MET A 259 9.81 12.58 5.99
CA MET A 259 9.06 11.33 5.98
C MET A 259 9.97 10.14 6.36
N SER A 260 10.34 10.02 7.63
CA SER A 260 11.13 8.91 8.17
C SER A 260 10.26 7.72 8.57
N ASP A 261 10.84 6.51 8.55
CA ASP A 261 10.19 5.27 8.97
C ASP A 261 8.83 5.01 8.29
N CYS A 262 8.70 5.43 7.02
CA CYS A 262 7.46 5.28 6.26
C CYS A 262 7.22 3.81 5.89
N ALA A 263 6.29 3.17 6.62
CA ALA A 263 5.83 1.80 6.41
C ALA A 263 4.60 1.73 5.52
N LEU A 264 3.73 2.74 5.62
CA LEU A 264 2.53 2.87 4.82
C LEU A 264 2.42 4.27 4.24
N TYR A 265 2.09 4.36 2.95
CA TYR A 265 1.73 5.62 2.31
C TYR A 265 0.43 5.47 1.54
N TYR A 266 -0.51 6.38 1.77
CA TYR A 266 -1.78 6.47 1.06
C TYR A 266 -2.00 7.92 0.63
N GLY A 267 -2.05 8.19 -0.67
CA GLY A 267 -2.19 9.56 -1.16
C GLY A 267 -3.38 9.79 -2.10
N TRP A 268 -3.88 11.03 -2.06
CA TRP A 268 -5.00 11.57 -2.84
C TRP A 268 -4.73 13.08 -3.00
N TYR A 269 -4.72 13.74 -4.16
CA TYR A 269 -4.76 13.29 -5.55
C TYR A 269 -3.83 14.19 -6.38
N ALA A 270 -2.75 13.64 -6.92
CA ALA A 270 -1.79 14.36 -7.75
C ALA A 270 -1.33 13.52 -8.96
N GLY A 271 -1.01 14.17 -10.08
CA GLY A 271 -0.80 13.49 -11.36
C GLY A 271 0.49 12.68 -11.46
N ASN A 272 1.56 13.20 -10.86
CA ASN A 272 2.88 12.57 -10.83
C ASN A 272 3.42 12.60 -9.40
N MET A 273 4.38 11.72 -9.12
CA MET A 273 5.12 11.69 -7.87
C MET A 273 5.62 13.09 -7.49
N ALA A 274 5.35 13.48 -6.26
CA ALA A 274 5.65 14.80 -5.71
C ALA A 274 6.02 14.71 -4.22
N GLY A 275 6.38 15.83 -3.59
CA GLY A 275 6.65 15.85 -2.16
C GLY A 275 7.95 15.13 -1.79
N PRO A 276 8.01 14.46 -0.62
CA PRO A 276 9.22 13.80 -0.13
C PRO A 276 9.79 12.75 -1.09
N PHE A 277 8.98 12.20 -1.98
CA PHE A 277 9.39 11.16 -2.92
C PHE A 277 10.25 11.68 -4.07
N THR A 278 10.30 13.00 -4.29
CA THR A 278 11.20 13.61 -5.28
C THR A 278 12.65 13.65 -4.79
N GLU A 279 12.87 13.56 -3.48
CA GLU A 279 14.20 13.59 -2.86
C GLU A 279 15.01 12.33 -3.23
N PRO A 280 16.24 12.48 -3.77
CA PRO A 280 17.05 11.34 -4.20
C PRO A 280 17.34 10.32 -3.09
N HIS A 281 17.43 10.78 -1.84
CA HIS A 281 17.78 9.97 -0.67
C HIS A 281 16.58 9.40 0.08
N PHE A 282 15.35 9.78 -0.29
CA PHE A 282 14.17 9.21 0.35
C PHE A 282 14.10 7.70 0.10
N LYS A 283 13.85 6.95 1.18
CA LYS A 283 13.59 5.51 1.13
C LYS A 283 12.49 5.13 2.12
N PHE A 284 11.53 4.35 1.64
CA PHE A 284 10.61 3.63 2.51
C PHE A 284 11.35 2.57 3.35
N VAL A 285 10.73 2.12 4.45
CA VAL A 285 11.26 0.97 5.21
C VAL A 285 11.11 -0.33 4.39
N PRO A 286 11.98 -1.33 4.61
CA PRO A 286 11.81 -2.64 3.96
C PRO A 286 10.42 -3.23 4.24
N GLY A 287 9.72 -3.63 3.17
CA GLY A 287 8.37 -4.18 3.22
C GLY A 287 7.25 -3.15 3.11
N ALA A 288 7.57 -1.86 2.99
CA ALA A 288 6.54 -0.82 2.95
C ALA A 288 5.55 -1.01 1.79
N ILE A 289 4.32 -0.56 2.03
CA ILE A 289 3.25 -0.55 1.03
C ILE A 289 2.88 0.91 0.79
N ALA A 290 2.91 1.33 -0.47
CA ALA A 290 2.66 2.72 -0.84
C ALA A 290 1.69 2.75 -2.02
N ALA A 291 0.66 3.58 -1.93
CA ALA A 291 -0.30 3.80 -3.00
C ALA A 291 -0.69 5.27 -3.07
N HIS A 292 -0.87 5.77 -4.29
CA HIS A 292 -1.44 7.08 -4.53
C HIS A 292 -2.56 6.90 -5.54
N ILE A 293 -3.78 7.29 -5.19
CA ILE A 293 -4.86 7.14 -6.14
C ILE A 293 -4.72 8.27 -7.16
N HIS A 294 -4.45 7.86 -8.39
CA HIS A 294 -4.47 8.69 -9.58
C HIS A 294 -4.86 7.79 -10.75
N SER A 295 -5.61 8.31 -11.71
CA SER A 295 -6.15 7.52 -12.82
C SER A 295 -5.07 6.84 -13.66
N PHE A 296 -3.88 7.42 -13.75
CA PHE A 296 -2.77 6.91 -14.55
C PHE A 296 -1.54 6.58 -13.70
N SER A 297 -1.75 6.27 -12.42
CA SER A 297 -0.68 6.01 -11.44
C SER A 297 0.31 4.91 -11.86
N ALA A 298 -0.15 3.95 -12.67
CA ALA A 298 0.67 2.87 -13.23
C ALA A 298 0.60 2.82 -14.77
N SER A 299 0.44 3.97 -15.44
CA SER A 299 0.41 4.03 -16.92
C SER A 299 1.68 3.48 -17.58
N THR A 300 2.79 3.46 -16.84
CA THR A 300 4.04 2.76 -17.14
C THR A 300 4.69 2.31 -15.82
N LEU A 301 5.47 1.23 -15.87
CA LEU A 301 6.39 0.78 -14.81
C LEU A 301 7.85 0.87 -15.25
N ARG A 302 8.14 1.52 -16.38
CA ARG A 302 9.50 1.65 -16.95
C ARG A 302 10.15 2.99 -16.67
N ASP A 303 9.36 4.00 -16.29
CA ASP A 303 9.85 5.34 -15.96
C ASP A 303 9.88 5.55 -14.44
N VAL A 304 11.00 6.05 -13.94
CA VAL A 304 11.23 6.33 -12.51
C VAL A 304 10.57 7.64 -12.04
N ASN A 305 10.04 8.46 -12.96
CA ASN A 305 9.43 9.76 -12.67
C ASN A 305 7.98 9.90 -13.16
N SER A 306 7.46 8.97 -13.97
CA SER A 306 6.09 9.06 -14.52
C SER A 306 5.09 8.32 -13.63
N GLY A 307 3.97 8.99 -13.31
CA GLY A 307 2.93 8.43 -12.44
C GLY A 307 3.40 8.28 -11.00
N TRP A 308 2.99 7.18 -10.34
CA TRP A 308 3.26 6.93 -8.92
C TRP A 308 3.80 5.53 -8.65
N THR A 309 3.21 4.48 -9.24
CA THR A 309 3.52 3.09 -8.90
C THR A 309 4.99 2.75 -9.14
N GLY A 310 5.51 2.95 -10.36
CA GLY A 310 6.94 2.74 -10.67
C GLY A 310 7.87 3.56 -9.77
N PRO A 311 7.68 4.89 -9.67
CA PRO A 311 8.47 5.75 -8.78
C PRO A 311 8.47 5.32 -7.31
N LEU A 312 7.31 4.98 -6.72
CA LEU A 312 7.20 4.53 -5.32
C LEU A 312 8.01 3.25 -5.07
N LEU A 313 8.02 2.33 -6.04
CA LEU A 313 8.81 1.09 -5.97
C LEU A 313 10.32 1.39 -6.01
N VAL A 314 10.78 2.32 -6.86
CA VAL A 314 12.19 2.76 -6.88
C VAL A 314 12.59 3.45 -5.56
N ARG A 315 11.64 4.12 -4.92
CA ARG A 315 11.79 4.75 -3.60
C ARG A 315 11.71 3.78 -2.43
N GLY A 316 11.54 2.48 -2.64
CA GLY A 316 11.66 1.51 -1.55
C GLY A 316 10.37 0.78 -1.18
N ALA A 317 9.22 1.09 -1.79
CA ALA A 317 8.01 0.32 -1.52
C ALA A 317 8.19 -1.12 -2.01
N ALA A 318 7.80 -2.11 -1.20
CA ALA A 318 7.78 -3.52 -1.60
C ALA A 318 6.52 -3.86 -2.41
N ALA A 319 5.44 -3.10 -2.19
CA ALA A 319 4.20 -3.25 -2.94
C ALA A 319 3.48 -1.91 -3.17
N SER A 320 2.72 -1.85 -4.26
CA SER A 320 1.87 -0.72 -4.65
C SER A 320 0.69 -1.22 -5.48
N VAL A 321 -0.39 -0.45 -5.52
CA VAL A 321 -1.47 -0.60 -6.52
C VAL A 321 -1.49 0.60 -7.44
N GLY A 322 -2.07 0.46 -8.63
CA GLY A 322 -2.25 1.57 -9.56
C GLY A 322 -3.12 1.21 -10.76
N ASN A 323 -3.21 2.12 -11.72
CA ASN A 323 -4.06 1.96 -12.90
C ASN A 323 -3.30 2.32 -14.19
N VAL A 324 -3.45 1.49 -15.23
CA VAL A 324 -2.74 1.62 -16.51
C VAL A 324 -3.42 2.58 -17.50
N TYR A 325 -4.73 2.79 -17.33
CA TYR A 325 -5.61 3.72 -18.03
C TYR A 325 -6.66 4.28 -17.05
N GLU A 326 -7.52 5.19 -17.51
CA GLU A 326 -8.58 5.81 -16.71
C GLU A 326 -9.52 4.76 -16.09
N PRO A 327 -9.52 4.61 -14.76
CA PRO A 327 -10.30 3.58 -14.08
C PRO A 327 -11.68 4.08 -13.67
N TYR A 328 -11.91 5.38 -13.52
CA TYR A 328 -12.93 5.96 -12.63
C TYR A 328 -12.70 5.59 -11.16
N LEU A 329 -12.86 6.56 -10.26
CA LEU A 329 -12.49 6.41 -8.85
C LEU A 329 -13.06 5.15 -8.19
N GLU A 330 -14.37 4.89 -8.32
CA GLU A 330 -15.03 3.74 -7.68
C GLU A 330 -14.53 2.36 -8.15
N LEU A 331 -13.88 2.30 -9.32
CA LEU A 331 -13.35 1.06 -9.90
C LEU A 331 -11.83 0.93 -9.72
N THR A 332 -11.21 1.88 -9.01
CA THR A 332 -9.87 1.68 -8.44
C THR A 332 -9.93 0.72 -7.24
N ALA A 333 -8.76 0.29 -6.74
CA ALA A 333 -8.72 -0.42 -5.47
C ALA A 333 -9.13 0.50 -4.32
N HIS A 334 -10.12 0.07 -3.53
CA HIS A 334 -10.60 0.78 -2.34
C HIS A 334 -9.52 0.69 -1.25
N LEU A 335 -8.76 1.77 -1.06
CA LEU A 335 -7.52 1.72 -0.26
C LEU A 335 -7.78 1.47 1.24
N ASP A 336 -8.97 1.82 1.74
CA ASP A 336 -9.46 1.52 3.08
C ASP A 336 -9.73 0.01 3.27
N ILE A 337 -10.31 -0.66 2.28
CA ILE A 337 -10.48 -2.11 2.30
C ILE A 337 -9.11 -2.79 2.19
N LEU A 338 -8.24 -2.31 1.29
CA LEU A 338 -6.88 -2.84 1.16
C LEU A 338 -6.13 -2.79 2.49
N ASN A 339 -6.10 -1.63 3.15
CA ASN A 339 -5.44 -1.47 4.45
C ASN A 339 -6.04 -2.40 5.52
N ASP A 340 -7.37 -2.46 5.61
CA ASP A 340 -8.04 -3.34 6.56
C ASP A 340 -7.65 -4.81 6.35
N ARG A 341 -7.66 -5.31 5.11
CA ARG A 341 -7.31 -6.72 4.84
C ARG A 341 -5.84 -7.03 5.12
N LEU A 342 -4.95 -6.08 4.83
CA LEU A 342 -3.53 -6.21 5.20
C LEU A 342 -3.36 -6.33 6.72
N LEU A 343 -4.01 -5.46 7.50
CA LEU A 343 -3.94 -5.46 8.98
C LEU A 343 -4.49 -6.76 9.59
N HIS A 344 -5.42 -7.42 8.91
CA HIS A 344 -5.97 -8.71 9.30
C HIS A 344 -5.17 -9.91 8.77
N GLY A 345 -4.01 -9.63 8.19
CA GLY A 345 -3.02 -10.62 7.83
C GLY A 345 -3.37 -11.42 6.59
N PHE A 346 -4.27 -10.94 5.71
CA PHE A 346 -4.43 -11.52 4.38
C PHE A 346 -3.17 -11.30 3.53
N THR A 347 -3.02 -12.08 2.46
CA THR A 347 -1.96 -11.83 1.48
C THR A 347 -2.19 -10.52 0.73
N PHE A 348 -1.14 -9.95 0.15
CA PHE A 348 -1.24 -8.75 -0.67
C PHE A 348 -2.20 -8.98 -1.85
N ALA A 349 -2.12 -10.14 -2.51
CA ALA A 349 -3.03 -10.48 -3.59
C ALA A 349 -4.49 -10.57 -3.10
N GLU A 350 -4.76 -11.28 -2.01
CA GLU A 350 -6.12 -11.35 -1.48
C GLU A 350 -6.65 -9.96 -1.09
N SER A 351 -5.82 -9.16 -0.41
CA SER A 351 -6.20 -7.83 0.05
C SER A 351 -6.54 -6.88 -1.10
N VAL A 352 -5.77 -6.91 -2.19
CA VAL A 352 -6.07 -6.08 -3.38
C VAL A 352 -7.37 -6.53 -4.04
N PHE A 353 -7.59 -7.83 -4.23
CA PHE A 353 -8.80 -8.30 -4.90
C PHE A 353 -10.04 -8.18 -4.01
N MET A 354 -9.92 -8.24 -2.69
CA MET A 354 -11.00 -7.86 -1.78
C MET A 354 -11.31 -6.36 -1.86
N ALA A 355 -10.34 -5.53 -2.24
CA ALA A 355 -10.49 -4.08 -2.40
C ALA A 355 -10.90 -3.64 -3.82
N SER A 356 -10.80 -4.52 -4.82
CA SER A 356 -11.14 -4.20 -6.21
C SER A 356 -12.56 -4.64 -6.56
N ARG A 357 -13.43 -3.69 -6.93
CA ARG A 357 -14.83 -3.95 -7.30
C ARG A 357 -14.97 -4.74 -8.60
N VAL A 358 -14.01 -4.60 -9.51
CA VAL A 358 -14.09 -5.15 -10.87
C VAL A 358 -12.79 -5.82 -11.32
N LEU A 359 -12.92 -6.70 -12.30
CA LEU A 359 -11.85 -7.36 -13.07
C LEU A 359 -12.00 -6.99 -14.56
N SER A 360 -11.04 -7.40 -15.40
CA SER A 360 -10.97 -7.01 -16.83
C SER A 360 -11.03 -5.49 -17.00
N TRP A 361 -10.27 -4.77 -16.17
CA TRP A 361 -10.28 -3.32 -16.10
C TRP A 361 -8.85 -2.78 -15.97
N MET A 362 -8.68 -1.55 -15.46
CA MET A 362 -7.40 -0.83 -15.52
C MET A 362 -6.45 -1.12 -14.35
N GLY A 363 -6.94 -1.78 -13.29
CA GLY A 363 -6.19 -1.96 -12.04
C GLY A 363 -5.00 -2.93 -12.19
N VAL A 364 -3.90 -2.61 -11.51
CA VAL A 364 -2.73 -3.48 -11.37
C VAL A 364 -2.27 -3.54 -9.91
N ALA A 365 -1.83 -4.72 -9.49
CA ALA A 365 -1.23 -4.99 -8.19
C ALA A 365 0.25 -5.31 -8.39
N VAL A 366 1.15 -4.45 -7.91
CA VAL A 366 2.60 -4.59 -8.10
C VAL A 366 3.25 -4.94 -6.76
N GLY A 367 3.68 -6.18 -6.61
CA GLY A 367 4.17 -6.73 -5.36
C GLY A 367 4.16 -8.26 -5.37
N ASP A 368 4.75 -8.86 -4.34
CA ASP A 368 4.69 -10.31 -4.15
C ASP A 368 3.26 -10.73 -3.76
N PRO A 369 2.61 -11.65 -4.50
CA PRO A 369 1.22 -12.04 -4.24
C PRO A 369 1.02 -12.64 -2.86
N LEU A 370 2.04 -13.30 -2.32
CA LEU A 370 2.01 -14.03 -1.06
C LEU A 370 2.41 -13.15 0.13
N TYR A 371 2.76 -11.88 -0.10
CA TYR A 371 3.24 -10.99 0.95
C TYR A 371 2.19 -10.72 2.04
N ARG A 372 2.52 -10.96 3.31
CA ARG A 372 1.64 -10.73 4.47
C ARG A 372 2.31 -9.84 5.54
N PRO A 373 2.33 -8.51 5.36
CA PRO A 373 3.09 -7.57 6.21
C PRO A 373 2.76 -7.67 7.71
N TYR A 374 1.50 -7.96 8.04
CA TYR A 374 0.98 -7.93 9.41
C TYR A 374 0.52 -9.29 9.92
N TYR A 375 0.81 -10.39 9.22
CA TYR A 375 0.42 -11.72 9.69
C TYR A 375 1.01 -12.06 11.07
N LEU A 376 2.23 -11.61 11.38
CA LEU A 376 2.80 -11.82 12.72
C LEU A 376 2.05 -11.07 13.82
N TRP A 377 1.33 -10.00 13.51
CA TRP A 377 0.57 -9.22 14.49
C TRP A 377 -0.69 -9.96 14.95
N THR A 378 -1.22 -10.85 14.11
CA THR A 378 -2.41 -11.64 14.42
C THR A 378 -2.10 -12.88 15.27
N GLN A 379 -0.82 -13.22 15.45
CA GLN A 379 -0.39 -14.37 16.23
C GLN A 379 -0.29 -14.03 17.72
N VAL A 380 -1.07 -14.74 18.54
CA VAL A 380 -1.22 -14.51 20.00
C VAL A 380 0.10 -14.63 20.78
N ASP A 381 1.08 -15.39 20.27
CA ASP A 381 2.38 -15.62 20.92
C ASP A 381 3.56 -15.49 19.93
N SER A 382 3.54 -14.48 19.05
CA SER A 382 4.60 -14.33 18.05
C SER A 382 5.98 -14.14 18.71
N PRO A 383 6.92 -15.10 18.55
CA PRO A 383 8.23 -15.03 19.20
C PRO A 383 8.99 -13.81 18.70
N LEU A 384 9.75 -13.16 19.59
CA LEU A 384 10.66 -12.07 19.18
C LEU A 384 11.57 -12.57 18.04
N PRO A 385 11.75 -11.82 16.96
CA PRO A 385 12.56 -12.28 15.83
C PRO A 385 13.97 -12.66 16.30
N PRO A 386 14.53 -13.78 15.80
CA PRO A 386 15.90 -14.18 16.12
C PRO A 386 16.88 -13.12 15.65
N LYS A 387 17.91 -12.86 16.47
CA LYS A 387 18.95 -11.86 16.24
C LYS A 387 19.66 -12.10 14.89
N THR A 388 19.44 -11.24 13.91
CA THR A 388 20.34 -11.08 12.77
C THR A 388 21.17 -9.82 12.96
N ASP A 389 22.48 -9.97 12.72
CA ASP A 389 23.55 -8.98 12.82
C ASP A 389 24.19 -8.72 14.21
N GLY A 390 25.51 -8.90 14.24
CA GLY A 390 26.40 -8.83 15.40
C GLY A 390 26.77 -7.42 15.85
N SER A 391 26.28 -6.36 15.20
CA SER A 391 26.55 -4.97 15.61
C SER A 391 25.34 -4.30 16.25
N ARG A 392 25.05 -4.65 17.52
CA ARG A 392 24.45 -3.78 18.56
C ARG A 392 24.32 -4.56 19.88
N ARG A 393 25.47 -4.89 20.47
CA ARG A 393 25.54 -5.35 21.86
C ARG A 393 25.28 -4.17 22.80
N LYS A 394 24.04 -4.06 23.31
CA LYS A 394 23.63 -3.72 24.70
C LYS A 394 22.10 -3.51 24.74
N ASN A 395 21.40 -4.21 25.64
CA ASN A 395 19.94 -4.21 25.90
C ASN A 395 19.07 -5.23 25.15
N ALA A 396 19.27 -6.51 25.44
CA ALA A 396 18.42 -7.64 25.01
C ALA A 396 17.04 -7.73 25.72
N LYS A 397 16.41 -6.61 26.06
CA LYS A 397 15.07 -6.54 26.71
C LYS A 397 14.15 -5.41 26.21
N SER A 398 14.59 -4.60 25.24
CA SER A 398 13.80 -3.48 24.73
C SER A 398 12.90 -3.95 23.59
N ILE A 399 11.60 -4.09 23.84
CA ILE A 399 10.59 -4.15 22.76
C ILE A 399 10.71 -2.85 21.94
N SER A 400 10.59 -2.90 20.61
CA SER A 400 10.65 -1.69 19.78
C SER A 400 9.51 -0.73 20.17
N PRO A 401 9.70 0.60 20.06
CA PRO A 401 8.64 1.57 20.35
C PRO A 401 7.38 1.27 19.53
N TRP A 402 7.52 0.88 18.26
CA TRP A 402 6.44 0.47 17.37
C TRP A 402 5.61 -0.69 17.94
N ARG A 403 6.26 -1.82 18.26
CA ARG A 403 5.58 -3.00 18.78
C ARG A 403 4.90 -2.74 20.12
N SER A 404 5.57 -2.02 21.01
CA SER A 404 4.97 -1.68 22.31
C SER A 404 3.75 -0.78 22.18
N TYR A 405 3.71 0.13 21.18
CA TYR A 405 2.54 0.96 20.95
C TYR A 405 1.38 0.19 20.33
N HIS A 406 1.66 -0.67 19.33
CA HIS A 406 0.68 -1.61 18.78
C HIS A 406 0.04 -2.49 19.88
N GLU A 407 0.86 -3.15 20.70
CA GLU A 407 0.38 -4.01 21.78
C GLU A 407 -0.45 -3.25 22.83
N PHE A 408 -0.09 -1.99 23.11
CA PHE A 408 -0.90 -1.11 23.94
C PHE A 408 -2.23 -0.79 23.26
N ALA A 409 -2.21 -0.40 21.99
CA ALA A 409 -3.38 0.08 21.28
C ALA A 409 -4.44 -1.00 21.12
N VAL A 410 -4.06 -2.19 20.65
CA VAL A 410 -4.98 -3.32 20.45
C VAL A 410 -5.70 -3.72 21.76
N LYS A 411 -5.03 -3.58 22.92
CA LYS A 411 -5.64 -3.90 24.23
C LYS A 411 -6.60 -2.82 24.73
N ASN A 412 -6.48 -1.58 24.25
CA ASN A 412 -7.16 -0.42 24.82
C ASN A 412 -8.00 0.39 23.82
N ASN A 413 -8.01 0.05 22.52
CA ASN A 413 -8.66 0.83 21.47
C ASN A 413 -10.19 0.95 21.64
N ALA A 414 -10.82 0.08 22.42
CA ALA A 414 -12.24 0.15 22.76
C ALA A 414 -12.53 0.99 24.03
N ALA A 415 -11.50 1.47 24.73
CA ALA A 415 -11.65 2.25 25.95
C ALA A 415 -11.99 3.71 25.66
N GLY A 416 -13.03 4.25 26.30
CA GLY A 416 -13.45 5.65 26.13
C GLY A 416 -12.42 6.69 26.58
N ASP A 417 -11.41 6.28 27.36
CA ASP A 417 -10.30 7.10 27.86
C ASP A 417 -8.95 6.76 27.17
N PHE A 418 -8.97 6.13 26.00
CA PHE A 418 -7.79 5.70 25.24
C PHE A 418 -6.68 6.76 25.20
N ARG A 419 -7.01 8.02 24.87
CA ARG A 419 -6.05 9.14 24.78
C ARG A 419 -5.28 9.36 26.08
N ALA A 420 -5.96 9.33 27.21
CA ALA A 420 -5.36 9.54 28.53
C ALA A 420 -4.45 8.36 28.92
N GLN A 421 -4.90 7.13 28.65
CA GLN A 421 -4.11 5.93 28.88
C GLN A 421 -2.87 5.89 27.97
N ALA A 422 -3.03 6.22 26.69
CA ALA A 422 -1.95 6.26 25.70
C ALA A 422 -0.89 7.28 26.08
N ARG A 423 -1.29 8.48 26.54
CA ARG A 423 -0.36 9.50 27.02
C ARG A 423 0.43 9.02 28.24
N THR A 424 -0.23 8.35 29.18
CA THR A 424 0.41 7.77 30.35
C THR A 424 1.41 6.68 29.95
N PHE A 425 1.01 5.79 29.03
CA PHE A 425 1.87 4.76 28.45
C PHE A 425 3.10 5.37 27.77
N ALA A 426 2.90 6.32 26.85
CA ALA A 426 3.96 6.93 26.06
C ALA A 426 4.98 7.67 26.95
N SER A 427 4.48 8.38 27.98
CA SER A 427 5.34 9.07 28.96
C SER A 427 6.16 8.10 29.80
N ARG A 428 5.54 7.03 30.33
CA ARG A 428 6.21 6.05 31.21
C ARG A 428 7.23 5.18 30.47
N THR A 429 7.00 4.94 29.18
CA THR A 429 7.85 4.09 28.34
C THR A 429 8.83 4.89 27.47
N HIS A 430 8.78 6.22 27.53
CA HIS A 430 9.53 7.11 26.64
C HIS A 430 9.31 6.80 25.15
N ASN A 431 8.07 6.45 24.78
CA ASN A 431 7.71 6.09 23.41
C ASN A 431 7.41 7.36 22.59
N ALA A 432 8.43 7.87 21.89
CA ALA A 432 8.32 9.08 21.09
C ALA A 432 7.31 8.97 19.93
N PRO A 433 7.25 7.88 19.14
CA PRO A 433 6.22 7.72 18.11
C PRO A 433 4.80 7.77 18.64
N ALA A 434 4.51 7.09 19.76
CA ALA A 434 3.19 7.14 20.37
C ALA A 434 2.84 8.54 20.90
N MET A 435 3.84 9.27 21.44
CA MET A 435 3.63 10.64 21.90
C MET A 435 3.38 11.62 20.75
N GLU A 436 4.11 11.47 19.64
CA GLU A 436 3.91 12.25 18.41
C GLU A 436 2.51 12.02 17.85
N ASP A 437 2.09 10.76 17.71
CA ASP A 437 0.76 10.38 17.22
C ASP A 437 -0.36 11.05 18.02
N LEU A 438 -0.29 10.95 19.35
CA LEU A 438 -1.26 11.60 20.24
C LEU A 438 -1.28 13.11 20.05
N ALA A 439 -0.12 13.74 19.86
CA ALA A 439 -0.07 15.17 19.64
C ALA A 439 -0.75 15.59 18.33
N LEU A 440 -0.57 14.82 17.25
CA LEU A 440 -1.24 15.07 15.97
C LEU A 440 -2.75 14.88 16.07
N MET A 441 -3.20 13.91 16.86
CA MET A 441 -4.62 13.73 17.18
C MET A 441 -5.19 14.91 17.97
N GLU A 442 -4.47 15.44 18.97
CA GLU A 442 -4.90 16.64 19.70
C GLU A 442 -4.93 17.88 18.79
N SER A 443 -3.97 18.03 17.87
CA SER A 443 -3.96 19.12 16.87
C SER A 443 -5.22 19.10 16.00
N ARG A 444 -5.65 17.91 15.54
CA ARG A 444 -6.88 17.72 14.75
C ARG A 444 -8.13 18.15 15.49
N GLU A 445 -8.21 17.82 16.77
CA GLU A 445 -9.29 18.24 17.67
C GLU A 445 -9.14 19.71 18.16
N LYS A 446 -8.20 20.46 17.59
CA LYS A 446 -7.89 21.87 17.92
C LYS A 446 -7.46 22.07 19.38
N SER A 447 -7.02 21.00 20.04
CA SER A 447 -6.44 21.00 21.39
C SER A 447 -4.97 21.37 21.36
N PHE A 448 -4.63 22.49 20.69
CA PHE A 448 -3.25 22.89 20.37
C PHE A 448 -2.31 23.01 21.57
N SER A 449 -2.84 23.38 22.75
CA SER A 449 -2.02 23.46 23.97
C SER A 449 -1.49 22.09 24.41
N ALA A 450 -2.32 21.05 24.29
CA ALA A 450 -1.92 19.67 24.57
C ALA A 450 -0.96 19.18 23.48
N ALA A 451 -1.30 19.40 22.21
CA ALA A 451 -0.47 19.03 21.07
C ALA A 451 0.96 19.60 21.16
N ILE A 452 1.12 20.91 21.38
CA ILE A 452 2.43 21.56 21.53
C ILE A 452 3.24 20.92 22.66
N THR A 453 2.60 20.63 23.80
CA THR A 453 3.27 20.01 24.95
C THR A 453 3.74 18.59 24.63
N GLN A 454 2.92 17.80 23.93
CA GLN A 454 3.25 16.43 23.55
C GLN A 454 4.30 16.39 22.44
N LEU A 455 4.26 17.30 21.45
CA LEU A 455 5.30 17.42 20.42
C LEU A 455 6.66 17.76 21.02
N GLN A 456 6.71 18.62 22.04
CA GLN A 456 7.94 18.89 22.78
C GLN A 456 8.48 17.64 23.48
N GLN A 457 7.60 16.81 24.05
CA GLN A 457 7.96 15.54 24.69
C GLN A 457 8.44 14.50 23.66
N ALA A 458 7.74 14.37 22.53
CA ALA A 458 8.13 13.50 21.43
C ALA A 458 9.50 13.88 20.87
N ARG A 459 9.70 15.18 20.59
CA ARG A 459 10.99 15.72 20.12
C ARG A 459 12.13 15.42 21.08
N ALA A 460 11.90 15.49 22.39
CA ALA A 460 12.91 15.17 23.40
C ALA A 460 13.25 13.66 23.45
N GLY A 461 12.34 12.79 23.00
CA GLY A 461 12.56 11.35 22.90
C GLY A 461 13.19 10.90 21.57
N TYR A 462 13.15 11.73 20.54
CA TYR A 462 13.77 11.42 19.25
C TYR A 462 15.26 11.74 19.20
N THR A 463 16.00 10.95 18.43
CA THR A 463 17.45 11.12 18.21
C THR A 463 17.80 11.38 16.74
N GLN A 464 16.94 10.99 15.80
CA GLN A 464 17.17 11.23 14.38
C GLN A 464 16.79 12.68 14.03
N PRO A 465 17.64 13.40 13.29
CA PRO A 465 17.35 14.77 12.89
C PRO A 465 16.03 14.92 12.13
N GLN A 466 15.66 13.96 11.28
CA GLN A 466 14.42 14.01 10.51
C GLN A 466 13.17 13.96 11.39
N ASP A 467 13.13 13.08 12.39
CA ASP A 467 12.00 13.01 13.34
C ASP A 467 11.88 14.30 14.17
N ILE A 468 13.01 14.82 14.64
CA ILE A 468 13.06 16.08 15.39
C ILE A 468 12.51 17.23 14.56
N VAL A 469 12.94 17.34 13.29
CA VAL A 469 12.50 18.41 12.39
C VAL A 469 11.03 18.24 12.02
N ARG A 470 10.52 17.01 11.83
CA ARG A 470 9.09 16.79 11.63
C ARG A 470 8.28 17.29 12.82
N CYS A 471 8.60 16.85 14.04
CA CYS A 471 7.95 17.34 15.26
C CYS A 471 7.99 18.87 15.38
N VAL A 472 9.05 19.52 14.91
CA VAL A 472 9.17 20.99 14.88
C VAL A 472 8.20 21.62 13.87
N LEU A 473 8.07 21.05 12.67
CA LEU A 473 7.11 21.53 11.66
C LEU A 473 5.69 21.46 12.20
N GLU A 474 5.32 20.33 12.80
CA GLU A 474 4.01 20.12 13.43
C GLU A 474 3.79 21.05 14.63
N GLU A 475 4.83 21.31 15.45
CA GLU A 475 4.74 22.24 16.59
C GLU A 475 4.55 23.68 16.11
N CYS A 476 5.26 24.07 15.05
CA CYS A 476 5.12 25.37 14.41
C CYS A 476 3.70 25.58 13.86
N ASP A 477 3.14 24.58 13.19
CA ASP A 477 1.76 24.66 12.69
C ASP A 477 0.74 24.82 13.83
N ALA A 478 0.82 23.98 14.87
CA ALA A 478 -0.04 24.10 16.05
C ALA A 478 0.13 25.47 16.77
N LEU A 479 1.34 26.04 16.78
CA LEU A 479 1.59 27.38 17.29
C LEU A 479 0.93 28.46 16.42
N VAL A 480 1.00 28.36 15.10
CA VAL A 480 0.35 29.30 14.18
C VAL A 480 -1.17 29.23 14.35
N GLN A 481 -1.75 28.02 14.32
CA GLN A 481 -3.20 27.81 14.47
C GLN A 481 -3.72 28.25 15.85
N SER A 482 -2.89 28.19 16.90
CA SER A 482 -3.23 28.71 18.24
C SER A 482 -2.95 30.21 18.44
N GLY A 483 -2.67 30.96 17.37
CA GLY A 483 -2.50 32.42 17.41
C GLY A 483 -1.11 32.87 17.91
N LYS A 484 -0.10 32.02 17.83
CA LYS A 484 1.29 32.29 18.29
C LYS A 484 2.34 32.22 17.16
N PRO A 485 2.13 32.90 16.01
CA PRO A 485 3.04 32.79 14.85
C PRO A 485 4.47 33.26 15.14
N LYS A 486 4.66 34.26 16.03
CA LYS A 486 5.99 34.72 16.43
C LYS A 486 6.82 33.62 17.10
N ARG A 487 6.17 32.81 17.93
CA ARG A 487 6.83 31.69 18.63
C ARG A 487 7.17 30.55 17.67
N ALA A 488 6.31 30.31 16.66
CA ALA A 488 6.61 29.37 15.58
C ALA A 488 7.87 29.82 14.80
N ALA A 489 7.95 31.10 14.43
CA ALA A 489 9.09 31.66 13.72
C ALA A 489 10.40 31.58 14.52
N GLU A 490 10.35 31.89 15.82
CA GLU A 490 11.51 31.75 16.72
C GLU A 490 12.00 30.30 16.79
N LEU A 491 11.08 29.34 16.89
CA LEU A 491 11.39 27.92 16.90
C LEU A 491 12.00 27.47 15.56
N ALA A 492 11.40 27.87 14.43
CA ALA A 492 11.92 27.56 13.10
C ALA A 492 13.34 28.10 12.89
N ARG A 493 13.62 29.35 13.28
CA ARG A 493 14.97 29.94 13.23
C ARG A 493 15.96 29.19 14.10
N MET A 494 15.57 28.77 15.30
CA MET A 494 16.44 28.03 16.20
C MET A 494 16.89 26.72 15.54
N VAL A 495 15.95 25.98 14.97
CA VAL A 495 16.21 24.68 14.35
C VAL A 495 16.99 24.83 13.05
N LEU A 496 16.70 25.86 12.23
CA LEU A 496 17.48 26.17 11.03
C LEU A 496 18.97 26.41 11.29
N ARG A 497 19.35 26.92 12.46
CA ARG A 497 20.78 27.08 12.83
C ARG A 497 21.47 25.74 13.10
N ILE A 498 20.70 24.72 13.47
CA ILE A 498 21.21 23.39 13.81
C ILE A 498 21.25 22.51 12.55
N VAL A 499 20.25 22.63 11.68
CA VAL A 499 20.11 21.82 10.46
C VAL A 499 19.96 22.66 9.18
N PRO A 500 20.94 23.54 8.86
CA PRO A 500 20.82 24.48 7.74
C PRO A 500 20.69 23.81 6.37
N ASP A 501 21.23 22.60 6.24
CA ASP A 501 21.27 21.81 5.01
C ASP A 501 20.21 20.70 4.97
N SER A 502 19.26 20.69 5.92
CA SER A 502 18.15 19.74 5.89
C SER A 502 17.28 19.95 4.64
N PRO A 503 16.76 18.90 4.00
CA PRO A 503 15.75 19.02 2.95
C PRO A 503 14.53 19.85 3.38
N ALA A 504 14.19 19.85 4.68
CA ALA A 504 13.10 20.64 5.24
C ALA A 504 13.45 22.11 5.51
N ALA A 505 14.69 22.55 5.28
CA ALA A 505 15.10 23.93 5.53
C ALA A 505 14.25 24.98 4.77
N PRO A 506 13.83 24.76 3.50
CA PRO A 506 12.88 25.66 2.83
C PRO A 506 11.54 25.80 3.57
N LEU A 507 11.01 24.71 4.13
CA LEU A 507 9.75 24.73 4.90
C LEU A 507 9.89 25.57 6.17
N LEU A 508 10.99 25.39 6.92
CA LEU A 508 11.27 26.18 8.12
C LEU A 508 11.48 27.66 7.79
N ARG A 509 12.12 27.99 6.67
CA ARG A 509 12.30 29.40 6.22
C ARG A 509 10.95 30.03 5.87
N LYS A 510 10.05 29.28 5.23
CA LYS A 510 8.70 29.74 4.92
C LYS A 510 7.91 30.10 6.19
N ILE A 511 7.98 29.25 7.23
CA ILE A 511 7.35 29.54 8.53
C ILE A 511 7.89 30.84 9.14
N ASP A 512 9.21 31.06 9.07
CA ASP A 512 9.81 32.31 9.56
C ASP A 512 9.37 33.54 8.76
N SER A 513 9.31 33.43 7.42
CA SER A 513 8.89 34.54 6.56
C SER A 513 7.40 34.88 6.70
N ASP A 514 6.53 33.87 6.84
CA ASP A 514 5.08 34.08 6.92
C ASP A 514 4.67 34.75 8.24
N ALA A 515 5.51 34.62 9.28
CA ALA A 515 5.34 35.30 10.56
C ALA A 515 5.88 36.75 10.59
N ALA A 516 6.61 37.19 9.56
CA ALA A 516 7.09 38.56 9.46
C ALA A 516 5.92 39.53 9.15
N PRO A 517 5.93 40.76 9.71
CA PRO A 517 4.89 41.73 9.37
C PRO A 517 4.91 42.03 7.87
N LYS A 518 3.75 41.88 7.20
CA LYS A 518 3.61 42.25 5.77
C LYS A 518 3.98 43.74 5.61
N PRO A 519 4.77 44.11 4.57
CA PRO A 519 5.08 45.51 4.32
C PRO A 519 3.78 46.30 4.10
N ALA A 520 3.69 47.49 4.70
CA ALA A 520 2.55 48.38 4.52
C ALA A 520 2.35 48.66 3.02
N PRO A 521 1.10 48.71 2.51
CA PRO A 521 0.86 49.07 1.12
C PRO A 521 1.50 50.43 0.86
N ALA A 522 2.31 50.51 -0.20
CA ALA A 522 2.94 51.76 -0.60
C ALA A 522 1.85 52.80 -0.86
N ASN A 523 1.86 53.89 -0.09
CA ASN A 523 0.95 55.01 -0.33
C ASN A 523 1.09 55.46 -1.79
N PRO A 524 0.01 55.57 -2.57
CA PRO A 524 0.09 56.11 -3.92
C PRO A 524 0.66 57.54 -3.83
N SER A 525 1.72 57.79 -4.59
CA SER A 525 2.36 59.11 -4.65
C SER A 525 1.33 60.16 -5.07
N PRO A 526 1.20 61.28 -4.35
CA PRO A 526 0.29 62.35 -4.75
C PRO A 526 0.79 62.94 -6.09
N ARG A 527 -0.08 62.93 -7.10
CA ARG A 527 0.07 63.74 -8.32
C ARG A 527 -0.52 65.12 -8.10
#